data_AF-A0A955V252-F1
#
_entry.id   AF-A0A955V252-F1
#
_cell.length_a   1.000
_cell.length_b   1.000
_cell.length_c   1.000
_cell.angle_alpha   90.00
_cell.angle_beta   90.00
_cell.angle_gamma   90.00
#
_symmetry.space_group_name_H-M   'P 1'
#
loop_
_entity.id
_entity.type
_entity.pdbx_description
1 polymer ?
#
loop_
_entity_poly.entity_id
_entity_poly.type
_entity_poly.pdbx_seq_one_letter_code
_entity_poly.pdbx_strand_id
1 'polypeptide(L)'
;RAQAPAGEAVVVRAYPTLLQPWLRRVVARTGDVVRVGWTSALAPDAIRWQAFRPERDARIDALARTPEGRLFTWFAMDDTAARVRASDDGFVVEIDDLRYGVPGDPRFGMWGVRGYFDRDGALRGAVERFSRPRAADALDPAALLRAALGDLAALGRLVGEELPTRR
;
A
#
# COMPACT_ATOMS: atom_id res chain seq x y z
N ARG A 1 -35.14 -6.02 -21.58
CA ARG A 1 -34.17 -5.46 -20.60
C ARG A 1 -32.88 -6.25 -20.77
N ALA A 2 -31.83 -5.66 -21.33
CA ALA A 2 -30.53 -6.32 -21.43
C ALA A 2 -29.90 -6.38 -20.03
N GLN A 3 -29.55 -7.58 -19.57
CA GLN A 3 -28.74 -7.78 -18.38
C GLN A 3 -27.35 -7.23 -18.70
N ALA A 4 -26.85 -6.27 -17.93
CA ALA A 4 -25.44 -5.88 -18.01
C ALA A 4 -24.58 -7.13 -17.74
N PRO A 5 -23.44 -7.32 -18.44
CA PRO A 5 -22.54 -8.42 -18.13
C PRO A 5 -22.20 -8.38 -16.64
N ALA A 6 -22.17 -9.53 -15.98
CA ALA A 6 -21.77 -9.63 -14.58
C ALA A 6 -20.35 -9.04 -14.46
N GLY A 7 -20.27 -7.80 -13.97
CA GLY A 7 -19.01 -7.13 -13.76
C GLY A 7 -18.17 -7.90 -12.75
N GLU A 8 -16.86 -7.93 -12.96
CA GLU A 8 -15.93 -8.48 -11.99
C GLU A 8 -16.12 -7.79 -10.63
N ALA A 9 -16.22 -8.57 -9.56
CA ALA A 9 -16.44 -8.03 -8.23
C ALA A 9 -15.24 -7.16 -7.81
N VAL A 10 -15.50 -5.90 -7.49
CA VAL A 10 -14.50 -4.96 -6.99
C VAL A 10 -14.72 -4.74 -5.51
N VAL A 11 -13.70 -5.02 -4.69
CA VAL A 11 -13.71 -4.68 -3.26
C VAL A 11 -12.88 -3.41 -3.09
N VAL A 12 -13.47 -2.37 -2.53
CA VAL A 12 -12.79 -1.09 -2.23
C VAL A 12 -12.87 -0.81 -0.73
N ARG A 13 -11.72 -0.54 -0.12
CA ARG A 13 -11.60 -0.20 1.31
C ARG A 13 -10.78 1.08 1.47
N ALA A 14 -11.16 1.94 2.40
CA ALA A 14 -10.49 3.20 2.67
C ALA A 14 -10.10 3.29 4.15
N TYR A 15 -8.81 3.52 4.40
CA TYR A 15 -8.20 3.48 5.73
C TYR A 15 -7.68 4.86 6.13
N PRO A 16 -7.92 5.30 7.37
CA PRO A 16 -7.25 6.50 7.88
C PRO A 16 -5.74 6.28 7.92
N THR A 17 -4.98 7.23 7.42
CA THR A 17 -3.53 7.24 7.61
C THR A 17 -3.19 7.61 9.06
N LEU A 18 -2.11 7.02 9.60
CA LEU A 18 -1.74 7.20 11.00
C LEU A 18 -1.44 8.68 11.30
N LEU A 19 -2.12 9.24 12.31
CA LEU A 19 -2.04 10.66 12.73
C LEU A 19 -2.48 11.69 11.69
N GLN A 20 -3.13 11.28 10.60
CA GLN A 20 -3.62 12.15 9.53
C GLN A 20 -5.08 11.80 9.22
N PRO A 21 -6.05 12.17 10.09
CA PRO A 21 -7.44 11.70 10.00
C PRO A 21 -8.18 12.14 8.72
N TRP A 22 -7.72 13.23 8.09
CA TRP A 22 -8.25 13.75 6.83
C TRP A 22 -7.73 13.04 5.59
N LEU A 23 -6.62 12.31 5.68
CA LEU A 23 -6.03 11.59 4.56
C LEU A 23 -6.40 10.10 4.68
N ARG A 24 -6.86 9.53 3.57
CA ARG A 24 -7.22 8.11 3.46
C ARG A 24 -6.34 7.43 2.42
N ARG A 25 -5.81 6.26 2.78
CA ARG A 25 -5.26 5.30 1.82
C ARG A 25 -6.39 4.39 1.36
N VAL A 26 -6.59 4.30 0.06
CA VAL A 26 -7.65 3.51 -0.56
C VAL A 26 -7.02 2.32 -1.25
N VAL A 27 -7.55 1.13 -0.96
CA VAL A 27 -7.14 -0.14 -1.56
C VAL A 27 -8.34 -0.68 -2.34
N ALA A 28 -8.15 -0.95 -3.62
CA ALA A 28 -9.14 -1.57 -4.49
C ALA A 28 -8.58 -2.87 -5.06
N ARG A 29 -9.34 -3.96 -4.94
CA ARG A 29 -9.00 -5.28 -5.49
C ARG A 29 -9.99 -5.66 -6.57
N THR A 30 -9.46 -6.03 -7.73
CA THR A 30 -10.21 -6.50 -8.90
C THR A 30 -9.44 -7.66 -9.49
N GLY A 31 -9.94 -8.88 -9.31
CA GLY A 31 -9.25 -10.09 -9.75
C GLY A 31 -7.84 -10.22 -9.18
N ASP A 32 -6.85 -10.31 -10.07
CA ASP A 32 -5.43 -10.39 -9.76
C ASP A 32 -4.74 -9.02 -9.67
N VAL A 33 -5.49 -7.91 -9.70
CA VAL A 33 -4.94 -6.56 -9.65
C VAL A 33 -5.33 -5.87 -8.34
N VAL A 34 -4.32 -5.31 -7.68
CA VAL A 34 -4.49 -4.42 -6.54
C VAL A 34 -4.15 -3.00 -6.98
N ARG A 35 -5.04 -2.06 -6.65
CA ARG A 35 -4.82 -0.63 -6.84
C ARG A 35 -4.78 0.05 -5.49
N VAL A 36 -3.79 0.91 -5.30
CA VAL A 36 -3.64 1.73 -4.11
C VAL A 36 -3.60 3.19 -4.52
N GLY A 37 -4.34 4.01 -3.79
CA GLY A 37 -4.38 5.44 -4.00
C GLY A 37 -4.62 6.18 -2.69
N TRP A 38 -4.63 7.50 -2.78
CA TRP A 38 -4.88 8.37 -1.64
C TRP A 38 -5.97 9.38 -1.98
N THR A 39 -6.77 9.73 -0.99
CA THR A 39 -7.78 10.78 -1.07
C THR A 39 -7.77 11.59 0.21
N SER A 40 -7.98 12.91 0.10
CA SER A 40 -8.05 13.82 1.23
C SER A 40 -9.44 14.43 1.34
N ALA A 41 -9.97 14.53 2.56
CA ALA A 41 -11.20 15.28 2.83
C ALA A 41 -10.98 16.80 2.76
N LEU A 42 -9.73 17.29 2.88
CA LEU A 42 -9.41 18.72 2.82
C LEU A 42 -9.39 19.25 1.39
N ALA A 43 -8.99 18.41 0.44
CA ALA A 43 -8.89 18.74 -0.98
C ALA A 43 -9.32 17.52 -1.80
N PRO A 44 -10.64 17.34 -2.01
CA PRO A 44 -11.15 16.23 -2.81
C PRO A 44 -10.68 16.36 -4.26
N ASP A 45 -9.97 15.36 -4.76
CA ASP A 45 -9.51 15.26 -6.15
C ASP A 45 -9.62 13.81 -6.62
N ALA A 46 -9.50 13.58 -7.92
CA ALA A 46 -9.44 12.24 -8.49
C ALA A 46 -8.28 11.45 -7.88
N ILE A 47 -8.57 10.21 -7.46
CA ILE A 47 -7.56 9.32 -6.88
C ILE A 47 -6.54 8.96 -7.97
N ARG A 48 -5.27 9.26 -7.71
CA ARG A 48 -4.14 8.79 -8.52
C ARG A 48 -3.80 7.36 -8.11
N TRP A 49 -4.28 6.41 -8.90
CA TRP A 49 -4.08 5.00 -8.64
C TRP A 49 -2.71 4.52 -9.06
N GLN A 50 -2.08 3.73 -8.20
CA GLN A 50 -0.94 2.88 -8.52
C GLN A 50 -1.39 1.44 -8.48
N ALA A 51 -0.99 0.63 -9.46
CA ALA A 51 -1.45 -0.75 -9.59
C ALA A 51 -0.28 -1.73 -9.50
N PHE A 52 -0.53 -2.90 -8.91
CA PHE A 52 0.37 -4.03 -8.94
C PHE A 52 -0.41 -5.34 -8.97
N ARG A 53 0.24 -6.40 -9.45
CA ARG A 53 -0.26 -7.77 -9.31
C ARG A 53 0.38 -8.41 -8.06
N PRO A 54 -0.39 -9.06 -7.18
CA PRO A 54 0.16 -9.81 -6.06
C PRO A 54 1.13 -10.88 -6.55
N GLU A 55 2.26 -11.01 -5.88
CA GLU A 55 3.21 -12.08 -6.12
C GLU A 55 2.61 -13.42 -5.68
N ARG A 56 2.83 -14.48 -6.47
CA ARG A 56 2.34 -15.84 -6.19
C ARG A 56 3.53 -16.75 -6.04
N ASP A 57 3.68 -17.35 -4.86
CA ASP A 57 4.79 -18.23 -4.54
C ASP A 57 4.41 -19.16 -3.38
N ALA A 58 4.80 -20.44 -3.43
CA ALA A 58 4.48 -21.41 -2.39
C ALA A 58 5.04 -21.03 -1.01
N ARG A 59 6.13 -20.25 -0.96
CA ARG A 59 6.73 -19.76 0.29
C ARG A 59 5.90 -18.64 0.92
N ILE A 60 5.16 -17.88 0.12
CA ILE A 60 4.16 -16.92 0.63
C ILE A 60 3.05 -17.68 1.35
N ASP A 61 2.53 -18.75 0.73
CA ASP A 61 1.51 -19.60 1.35
C ASP A 61 2.04 -20.33 2.60
N ALA A 62 3.31 -20.74 2.59
CA ALA A 62 3.96 -21.31 3.77
C ALA A 62 4.05 -20.30 4.92
N LEU A 63 4.50 -19.07 4.64
CA LEU A 63 4.58 -18.00 5.64
C LEU A 63 3.18 -17.61 6.16
N ALA A 64 2.18 -17.48 5.28
CA ALA A 64 0.81 -17.15 5.66
C ALA A 64 0.17 -18.23 6.56
N ARG A 65 0.63 -19.48 6.47
CA ARG A 65 0.19 -20.60 7.31
C ARG A 65 0.91 -20.72 8.65
N THR A 66 1.88 -19.87 8.99
CA THR A 66 2.44 -19.83 10.35
C THR A 66 1.48 -19.14 11.32
N PRO A 67 1.60 -19.34 12.65
CA PRO A 67 0.81 -18.60 13.63
C PRO A 67 0.93 -17.08 13.46
N GLU A 68 2.14 -16.55 13.23
CA GLU A 68 2.40 -15.13 13.01
C GLU A 68 1.80 -14.65 11.70
N GLY A 69 1.91 -15.43 10.62
CA GLY A 69 1.34 -15.10 9.32
C GLY A 69 -0.20 -15.02 9.36
N ARG A 70 -0.85 -15.99 10.02
CA ARG A 70 -2.31 -15.97 10.21
C ARG A 70 -2.75 -14.79 11.06
N LEU A 71 -2.10 -14.56 12.20
CA LEU A 71 -2.41 -13.45 13.09
C LEU A 71 -2.24 -12.11 12.36
N PHE A 72 -1.16 -11.96 11.60
CA PHE A 72 -0.89 -10.74 10.86
C PHE A 72 -1.90 -10.51 9.73
N THR A 73 -2.24 -11.55 8.97
CA THR A 73 -3.24 -11.46 7.88
C THR A 73 -4.62 -11.09 8.43
N TRP A 74 -5.03 -11.70 9.55
CA TRP A 74 -6.25 -11.31 10.27
C TRP A 74 -6.18 -9.86 10.74
N PHE A 75 -5.06 -9.46 11.37
CA PHE A 75 -4.86 -8.09 11.83
C PHE A 75 -4.97 -7.09 10.67
N ALA A 76 -4.43 -7.43 9.50
CA ALA A 76 -4.46 -6.64 8.27
C ALA A 76 -5.80 -6.70 7.52
N MET A 77 -6.78 -7.47 7.99
CA MET A 77 -8.07 -7.70 7.32
C MET A 77 -7.91 -8.21 5.88
N ASP A 78 -6.97 -9.13 5.68
CA ASP A 78 -6.60 -9.70 4.38
C ASP A 78 -6.03 -8.67 3.36
N ASP A 79 -5.90 -7.40 3.73
CA ASP A 79 -5.30 -6.37 2.89
C ASP A 79 -3.78 -6.38 3.06
N THR A 80 -3.17 -7.41 2.49
CA THR A 80 -1.72 -7.62 2.49
C THR A 80 -1.12 -7.59 1.10
N ALA A 81 0.18 -7.29 1.04
CA ALA A 81 1.01 -7.50 -0.13
C ALA A 81 2.23 -8.33 0.26
N ALA A 82 2.41 -9.44 -0.44
CA ALA A 82 3.54 -10.34 -0.22
C ALA A 82 4.61 -10.14 -1.28
N ARG A 83 5.84 -10.54 -0.94
CA ARG A 83 6.95 -10.62 -1.89
C ARG A 83 7.97 -11.65 -1.50
N VAL A 84 8.72 -12.12 -2.50
CA VAL A 84 9.89 -12.99 -2.30
C VAL A 84 11.14 -12.29 -2.82
N ARG A 85 12.22 -12.35 -2.05
CA ARG A 85 13.55 -11.87 -2.46
C ARG A 85 14.57 -12.97 -2.25
N ALA A 86 15.44 -13.18 -3.22
CA ALA A 86 16.60 -14.04 -3.03
C ALA A 86 17.56 -13.42 -1.99
N SER A 87 18.24 -14.26 -1.23
CA SER A 87 19.36 -13.93 -0.36
C SER A 87 20.45 -14.98 -0.51
N ASP A 88 21.65 -14.72 0.02
CA ASP A 88 22.79 -15.64 -0.09
C ASP A 88 22.47 -17.04 0.48
N ASP A 89 21.64 -17.07 1.53
CA ASP A 89 21.22 -18.27 2.27
C ASP A 89 19.90 -18.89 1.80
N GLY A 90 19.28 -18.36 0.73
CA GLY A 90 18.00 -18.83 0.21
C GLY A 90 17.08 -17.67 -0.16
N PHE A 91 15.98 -17.51 0.59
CA PHE A 91 14.95 -16.53 0.29
C PHE A 91 14.41 -15.83 1.52
N VAL A 92 14.05 -14.56 1.35
CA VAL A 92 13.33 -13.75 2.33
C VAL A 92 11.93 -13.52 1.78
N VAL A 93 10.91 -13.91 2.54
CA VAL A 93 9.51 -13.65 2.21
C VAL A 93 8.97 -12.65 3.20
N GLU A 94 8.32 -11.60 2.69
CA GLU A 94 7.70 -10.57 3.51
C GLU A 94 6.23 -10.42 3.14
N ILE A 95 5.37 -10.25 4.14
CA ILE A 95 3.96 -9.89 4.00
C ILE A 95 3.76 -8.54 4.69
N ASP A 96 3.38 -7.52 3.94
CA ASP A 96 3.15 -6.14 4.39
C ASP A 96 1.65 -5.84 4.54
N ASP A 97 1.32 -4.95 5.47
CA ASP A 97 -0.04 -4.40 5.67
C ASP A 97 -0.31 -3.22 4.71
N LEU A 98 -1.31 -3.34 3.83
CA LEU A 98 -1.64 -2.31 2.85
C LEU A 98 -2.43 -1.13 3.39
N ARG A 99 -2.95 -1.20 4.63
CA ARG A 99 -3.80 -0.16 5.21
C ARG A 99 -2.99 1.08 5.58
N TYR A 100 -1.78 0.84 6.05
CA TYR A 100 -0.96 1.84 6.70
C TYR A 100 0.38 1.99 5.98
N GLY A 101 0.45 2.94 5.06
CA GLY A 101 1.71 3.34 4.45
C GLY A 101 1.58 4.69 3.74
N VAL A 102 2.72 5.27 3.42
CA VAL A 102 2.83 6.60 2.82
C VAL A 102 2.85 6.53 1.29
N PRO A 103 2.56 7.63 0.58
CA PRO A 103 2.75 7.70 -0.87
C PRO A 103 4.18 7.30 -1.28
N GLY A 104 4.28 6.44 -2.29
CA GLY A 104 5.49 5.74 -2.69
C GLY A 104 5.12 4.41 -3.34
N ASP A 105 5.88 3.34 -3.08
CA ASP A 105 5.56 1.99 -3.56
C ASP A 105 4.21 1.51 -2.98
N PRO A 106 3.22 1.16 -3.81
CA PRO A 106 1.89 0.77 -3.35
C PRO A 106 1.87 -0.55 -2.57
N ARG A 107 2.93 -1.36 -2.66
CA ARG A 107 3.06 -2.64 -1.95
C ARG A 107 3.52 -2.47 -0.51
N PHE A 108 4.09 -1.32 -0.15
CA PHE A 108 4.72 -1.14 1.15
C PHE A 108 3.76 -0.56 2.18
N GLY A 109 3.76 -1.24 3.33
CA GLY A 109 3.17 -0.80 4.58
C GLY A 109 4.22 -0.42 5.61
N MET A 110 3.77 0.13 6.73
CA MET A 110 4.60 0.42 7.90
C MET A 110 4.97 -0.86 8.66
N TRP A 111 4.14 -1.90 8.58
CA TRP A 111 4.32 -3.13 9.36
C TRP A 111 4.22 -4.36 8.47
N GLY A 112 4.89 -5.43 8.90
CA GLY A 112 4.84 -6.71 8.23
C GLY A 112 5.39 -7.85 9.06
N VAL A 113 5.29 -9.05 8.48
CA VAL A 113 5.95 -10.26 8.97
C VAL A 113 6.93 -10.79 7.92
N ARG A 114 8.00 -11.41 8.37
CA ARG A 114 9.09 -11.92 7.54
C ARG A 114 9.47 -13.34 7.94
N GLY A 115 9.60 -14.20 6.95
CA GLY A 115 10.21 -15.53 7.11
C GLY A 115 11.43 -15.68 6.23
N TYR A 116 12.42 -16.42 6.71
CA TYR A 116 13.59 -16.82 5.93
C TYR A 116 13.41 -18.26 5.50
N PHE A 117 13.69 -18.56 4.24
CA PHE A 117 13.56 -19.89 3.66
C PHE A 117 14.91 -20.33 3.13
N ASP A 118 15.25 -21.60 3.29
CA ASP A 118 16.42 -22.17 2.62
C ASP A 118 16.17 -22.30 1.09
N ARG A 119 17.18 -22.84 0.40
CA ARG A 119 17.13 -23.08 -1.04
C ARG A 119 16.12 -24.16 -1.45
N ASP A 120 15.77 -25.05 -0.52
CA ASP A 120 14.76 -26.10 -0.72
C ASP A 120 13.34 -25.58 -0.46
N GLY A 121 13.21 -24.34 0.02
CA GLY A 121 11.93 -23.69 0.30
C GLY A 121 11.34 -24.04 1.67
N ALA A 122 12.14 -24.59 2.60
CA ALA A 122 11.72 -24.80 3.97
C ALA A 122 11.96 -23.54 4.83
N LEU A 123 10.99 -23.23 5.69
CA LEU A 123 11.08 -22.09 6.61
C LEU A 123 12.19 -22.36 7.64
N ARG A 124 13.10 -21.39 7.80
CA ARG A 124 14.19 -21.39 8.76
C ARG A 124 13.88 -20.45 9.92
N GLY A 125 14.01 -20.96 11.14
CA GLY A 125 13.91 -20.16 12.35
C GLY A 125 12.50 -19.61 12.62
N ALA A 126 12.44 -18.59 13.47
CA ALA A 126 11.18 -17.93 13.83
C ALA A 126 10.77 -16.89 12.78
N VAL A 127 9.46 -16.67 12.65
CA VAL A 127 8.92 -15.56 11.86
C VAL A 127 9.10 -14.25 12.62
N GLU A 128 9.66 -13.26 11.95
CA GLU A 128 9.95 -11.95 12.52
C GLU A 128 8.81 -10.98 12.21
N ARG A 129 8.40 -10.18 13.19
CA ARG A 129 7.61 -8.97 12.95
C ARG A 129 8.59 -7.83 12.67
N PHE A 130 8.30 -7.03 11.66
CA PHE A 130 9.11 -5.84 11.39
C PHE A 130 8.24 -4.59 11.29
N SER A 131 8.88 -3.47 11.63
CA SER A 131 8.41 -2.14 11.27
C SER A 131 9.33 -1.62 10.18
N ARG A 132 8.76 -1.17 9.06
CA ARG A 132 9.52 -0.49 8.02
C ARG A 132 9.71 0.95 8.51
N PRO A 133 10.95 1.45 8.67
CA PRO A 133 11.15 2.84 9.02
C PRO A 133 10.33 3.71 8.07
N ARG A 134 9.73 4.79 8.58
CA ARG A 134 9.34 5.94 7.76
C ARG A 134 10.64 6.52 7.22
N ALA A 135 11.31 5.84 6.29
CA ALA A 135 12.52 6.38 5.70
C ALA A 135 12.09 7.69 5.05
N ALA A 136 12.71 8.79 5.47
CA ALA A 136 12.57 10.07 4.79
C ALA A 136 12.89 9.92 3.29
N ASP A 137 13.65 8.88 2.92
CA ASP A 137 14.02 8.50 1.56
C ASP A 137 12.90 7.74 0.81
N ALA A 138 11.92 7.16 1.51
CA ALA A 138 10.75 6.48 0.94
C ALA A 138 9.46 7.33 1.04
N LEU A 139 9.48 8.38 1.85
CA LEU A 139 8.51 9.45 1.84
C LEU A 139 8.82 10.36 0.65
N ASP A 140 7.98 10.35 -0.38
CA ASP A 140 7.96 11.45 -1.34
C ASP A 140 7.15 12.61 -0.71
N PRO A 141 7.79 13.69 -0.20
CA PRO A 141 7.08 14.76 0.49
C PRO A 141 6.15 15.51 -0.47
N ALA A 142 6.51 15.58 -1.76
CA ALA A 142 5.67 16.19 -2.78
C ALA A 142 4.46 15.30 -3.08
N ALA A 143 4.59 13.97 -3.11
CA ALA A 143 3.44 13.07 -3.21
C ALA A 143 2.55 13.13 -1.97
N LEU A 144 3.12 13.25 -0.76
CA LEU A 144 2.32 13.42 0.45
C LEU A 144 1.57 14.75 0.45
N LEU A 145 2.24 15.85 0.10
CA LEU A 145 1.62 17.17 0.00
C LEU A 145 0.50 17.18 -1.04
N ARG A 146 0.77 16.62 -2.23
CA ARG A 146 -0.25 16.47 -3.29
C ARG A 146 -1.41 15.58 -2.86
N ALA A 147 -1.15 14.48 -2.14
CA ALA A 147 -2.21 13.61 -1.64
C ALA A 147 -3.06 14.31 -0.57
N ALA A 148 -2.46 15.16 0.26
CA ALA A 148 -3.13 15.85 1.35
C ALA A 148 -3.90 17.10 0.91
N LEU A 149 -3.33 17.89 0.00
CA LEU A 149 -3.84 19.22 -0.38
C LEU A 149 -4.22 19.33 -1.88
N GLY A 150 -4.11 18.24 -2.64
CA GLY A 150 -4.35 18.26 -4.08
C GLY A 150 -3.23 18.95 -4.85
N ASP A 151 -3.51 19.33 -6.10
CA ASP A 151 -2.62 20.19 -6.87
C ASP A 151 -2.70 21.64 -6.35
N LEU A 152 -1.66 22.09 -5.64
CA LEU A 152 -1.58 23.46 -5.11
C LEU A 152 -1.65 24.53 -6.21
N ALA A 153 -1.30 24.22 -7.46
CA ALA A 153 -1.49 25.14 -8.58
C ALA A 153 -2.99 25.39 -8.88
N ALA A 154 -3.88 24.46 -8.54
CA ALA A 154 -5.32 24.65 -8.60
C ALA A 154 -5.83 25.51 -7.43
N LEU A 155 -5.23 25.38 -6.24
CA LEU A 155 -5.51 26.25 -5.08
C LEU A 155 -5.06 27.69 -5.32
N GLY A 156 -3.88 27.92 -5.92
CA GLY A 156 -3.42 29.28 -6.28
C GLY A 156 -4.35 30.01 -7.26
N ARG A 157 -5.00 29.27 -8.17
CA ARG A 157 -6.03 29.81 -9.07
C ARG A 157 -7.36 30.12 -8.37
N LEU A 158 -7.67 29.43 -7.26
CA LEU A 158 -8.85 29.68 -6.44
C LEU A 158 -8.66 30.83 -5.44
N VAL A 159 -7.43 31.09 -5.01
CA VAL A 159 -7.10 32.14 -4.01
C VAL A 159 -6.81 33.50 -4.67
N GLY A 160 -6.72 33.58 -6.01
CA GLY A 160 -6.73 34.86 -6.72
C GLY A 160 -5.52 35.77 -6.44
N GLU A 161 -4.35 35.21 -6.18
CA GLU A 161 -3.12 36.00 -6.20
C GLU A 161 -2.52 36.00 -7.61
N GLU A 162 -2.80 37.06 -8.37
CA GLU A 162 -1.86 37.52 -9.38
C GLU A 162 -0.55 37.84 -8.68
N LEU A 163 0.45 36.97 -8.85
CA LEU A 163 1.82 37.30 -8.48
C LEU A 163 2.19 38.62 -9.16
N PRO A 164 2.57 39.68 -8.43
CA PRO A 164 2.93 40.94 -9.05
C PRO A 164 4.16 40.72 -9.93
N THR A 165 3.97 40.93 -11.24
CA THR A 165 5.07 41.04 -12.19
C THR A 165 5.97 42.19 -11.74
N ARG A 166 7.16 41.87 -11.23
CA ARG A 166 8.23 42.86 -11.05
C ARG A 166 8.58 43.44 -12.42
N ARG A 167 8.40 44.76 -12.57
CA ARG A 167 9.05 45.56 -13.60
C ARG A 167 10.52 45.75 -13.26
#